data_AF-A0A962D936-F1
#
_entry.id   AF-A0A962D936-F1
#
_cell.length_a   1.000
_cell.length_b   1.000
_cell.length_c   1.000
_cell.angle_alpha   90.00
_cell.angle_beta   90.00
_cell.angle_gamma   90.00
#
_symmetry.space_group_name_H-M   'P 1'
#
loop_
_entity.id
_entity.type
_entity.pdbx_description
1 polymer ?
#
loop_
_entity_poly.entity_id
_entity_poly.type
_entity_poly.pdbx_seq_one_letter_code
_entity_poly.pdbx_strand_id
1 'polypeptide(L)'
;MRVLRKVFSGLVFTLLLICCNSVYADDKTGSVYVSKFDINTSWKGNQTGKKESVFEITINGETKKISKDLDARFTGLPLNKKHTVVVRLEGKALESFFFSFEDYGCPSLWLDYYEMYGEWMLKQGASCQARK
;
A
#
# COMPACT_ATOMS: atom_id res chain seq x y z
N MET A 1 55.35 -40.56 27.40
CA MET A 1 54.41 -40.94 26.32
C MET A 1 53.00 -40.59 26.76
N ARG A 2 52.25 -39.84 25.93
CA ARG A 2 50.81 -40.00 25.58
C ARG A 2 49.82 -40.18 26.76
N VAL A 3 48.75 -39.42 26.95
CA VAL A 3 47.76 -38.93 25.97
C VAL A 3 46.99 -37.74 26.60
N LEU A 4 47.11 -36.58 25.96
CA LEU A 4 46.10 -35.52 25.98
C LEU A 4 44.95 -35.98 25.08
N ARG A 5 43.69 -35.90 25.54
CA ARG A 5 42.45 -35.67 24.75
C ARG A 5 41.23 -36.26 25.49
N LYS A 6 40.47 -35.39 26.17
CA LYS A 6 39.03 -35.61 26.37
C LYS A 6 38.26 -34.46 25.71
N VAL A 7 38.06 -34.69 24.42
CA VAL A 7 36.84 -34.45 23.64
C VAL A 7 36.00 -33.22 24.04
N PHE A 8 36.33 -32.09 23.42
CA PHE A 8 35.37 -31.03 23.09
C PHE A 8 34.34 -31.58 22.07
N SER A 9 33.31 -32.29 22.51
CA SER A 9 32.19 -32.73 21.65
C SER A 9 30.84 -32.61 22.35
N GLY A 10 30.57 -31.46 22.98
CA GLY A 10 29.27 -31.19 23.59
C GLY A 10 28.63 -29.87 23.19
N LEU A 11 29.39 -28.96 22.56
CA LEU A 11 28.98 -27.56 22.39
C LEU A 11 28.83 -27.10 20.93
N VAL A 12 28.89 -28.03 19.98
CA VAL A 12 28.72 -27.74 18.54
C VAL A 12 27.35 -28.18 18.03
N PHE A 13 26.60 -28.98 18.80
CA PHE A 13 25.28 -29.47 18.38
C PHE A 13 24.11 -28.53 18.69
N THR A 14 24.32 -27.48 19.50
CA THR A 14 23.27 -26.54 19.91
C THR A 14 23.22 -25.26 19.09
N LEU A 15 24.11 -25.06 18.11
CA LEU A 15 24.16 -23.82 17.29
C LEU A 15 23.55 -23.95 15.90
N LEU A 16 23.05 -25.13 15.50
CA LEU A 16 22.63 -25.42 14.11
C LEU A 16 21.11 -25.57 13.92
N LEU A 17 20.30 -25.15 14.90
CA LEU A 17 18.83 -25.25 14.88
C LEU A 17 18.09 -23.91 14.99
N ILE A 18 18.79 -22.77 14.84
CA ILE A 18 18.18 -21.42 14.89
C ILE A 18 17.94 -20.83 13.49
N CYS A 19 18.21 -21.57 12.40
CA CYS A 19 18.15 -21.02 11.04
C CYS A 19 16.88 -21.30 10.24
N CYS A 20 15.85 -21.96 10.78
CA CYS A 20 14.69 -22.38 9.96
C CYS A 20 13.31 -21.98 10.50
N ASN A 21 13.22 -21.10 11.49
CA ASN A 21 11.93 -20.57 11.93
C ASN A 21 11.76 -19.09 11.53
N SER A 22 12.17 -18.73 10.32
CA SER A 22 11.40 -17.72 9.59
C SER A 22 10.09 -18.41 9.18
N VAL A 23 9.19 -18.56 10.15
CA VAL A 23 7.77 -18.67 9.88
C VAL A 23 7.50 -17.45 9.03
N TYR A 24 7.36 -17.66 7.71
CA TYR A 24 6.64 -16.71 6.88
C TYR A 24 5.29 -16.60 7.57
N ALA A 25 5.14 -15.57 8.42
CA ALA A 25 3.84 -15.01 8.64
C ALA A 25 3.36 -14.73 7.23
N ASP A 26 2.32 -15.45 6.81
CA ASP A 26 1.56 -15.10 5.63
C ASP A 26 1.01 -13.71 5.94
N ASP A 27 1.85 -12.70 5.70
CA ASP A 27 1.57 -11.30 5.98
C ASP A 27 0.42 -11.00 5.03
N LYS A 28 -0.79 -11.15 5.57
CA LYS A 28 -1.99 -10.90 4.77
C LYS A 28 -1.85 -9.48 4.29
N THR A 29 -1.84 -9.34 2.97
CA THR A 29 -1.67 -8.05 2.31
C THR A 29 -2.91 -7.68 1.55
N GLY A 30 -3.13 -6.38 1.44
CA GLY A 30 -4.20 -5.78 0.68
C GLY A 30 -3.69 -5.08 -0.57
N SER A 31 -4.65 -4.59 -1.34
CA SER A 31 -4.42 -3.79 -2.53
C SER A 31 -5.27 -2.53 -2.50
N VAL A 32 -4.72 -1.41 -2.98
CA VAL A 32 -5.48 -0.21 -3.31
C VAL A 32 -5.38 0.00 -4.81
N TYR A 33 -6.53 0.01 -5.47
CA TYR A 33 -6.66 0.30 -6.89
C TYR A 33 -7.02 1.78 -7.04
N VAL A 34 -6.48 2.43 -8.04
CA VAL A 34 -6.76 3.84 -8.33
C VAL A 34 -7.23 3.91 -9.78
N SER A 35 -8.48 4.32 -9.97
CA SER A 35 -9.06 4.44 -11.30
C SER A 35 -8.41 5.60 -12.04
N LYS A 36 -8.20 5.43 -13.35
CA LYS A 36 -8.00 6.57 -14.25
C LYS A 36 -9.19 7.52 -14.10
N PHE A 37 -8.91 8.81 -14.10
CA PHE A 37 -9.92 9.85 -13.94
C PHE A 37 -10.07 10.58 -15.29
N ASP A 38 -11.28 11.00 -15.66
CA ASP A 38 -11.47 11.81 -16.86
C ASP A 38 -11.78 13.26 -16.44
N ILE A 39 -10.78 14.15 -16.48
CA ILE A 39 -11.02 15.59 -16.24
C ILE A 39 -11.65 16.17 -17.51
N ASN A 40 -12.97 16.02 -17.63
CA ASN A 40 -13.73 16.81 -18.61
C ASN A 40 -14.19 18.15 -18.02
N THR A 41 -14.22 18.31 -16.69
CA THR A 41 -14.70 19.54 -16.05
C THR A 41 -14.07 19.76 -14.68
N SER A 42 -13.38 20.91 -14.51
CA SER A 42 -13.08 21.60 -13.24
C SER A 42 -13.02 20.75 -11.96
N TRP A 43 -11.82 20.42 -11.51
CA TRP A 43 -11.57 19.84 -10.20
C TRP A 43 -10.99 20.91 -9.24
N LYS A 44 -11.22 20.76 -7.93
CA LYS A 44 -11.05 21.84 -6.91
C LYS A 44 -9.65 22.49 -6.86
N GLY A 45 -8.61 21.78 -7.31
CA GLY A 45 -7.24 22.30 -7.32
C GLY A 45 -6.71 22.69 -8.69
N ASN A 46 -7.56 22.77 -9.75
CA ASN A 46 -7.14 23.23 -11.08
C ASN A 46 -6.89 24.75 -11.11
N GLN A 47 -6.10 25.24 -10.17
CA GLN A 47 -5.60 26.61 -10.13
C GLN A 47 -4.64 26.88 -11.30
N THR A 48 -4.19 25.84 -12.01
CA THR A 48 -3.25 25.93 -13.13
C THR A 48 -3.92 26.09 -14.48
N GLY A 49 -5.24 25.85 -14.58
CA GLY A 49 -6.01 25.98 -15.83
C GLY A 49 -5.66 24.94 -16.90
N LYS A 50 -4.92 23.89 -16.55
CA LYS A 50 -4.47 22.86 -17.50
C LYS A 50 -5.56 21.83 -17.76
N LYS A 51 -5.70 21.45 -19.03
CA LYS A 51 -6.64 20.42 -19.50
C LYS A 51 -6.14 19.00 -19.21
N GLU A 52 -4.83 18.81 -19.14
CA GLU A 52 -4.21 17.53 -18.81
C GLU A 52 -3.48 17.67 -17.48
N SER A 53 -3.85 16.84 -16.52
CA SER A 53 -3.26 16.82 -15.17
C SER A 53 -2.77 15.41 -14.88
N VAL A 54 -1.69 15.30 -14.10
CA VAL A 54 -1.16 14.01 -13.64
C VAL A 54 -1.08 14.04 -12.12
N PHE A 55 -1.94 13.28 -11.46
CA PHE A 55 -1.85 13.14 -10.00
C PHE A 55 -0.73 12.20 -9.64
N GLU A 56 -0.07 12.49 -8.52
CA GLU A 56 0.90 11.62 -7.89
C GLU A 56 0.32 11.15 -6.56
N ILE A 57 0.01 9.86 -6.50
CA ILE A 57 -0.52 9.21 -5.31
C ILE A 57 0.65 8.51 -4.62
N THR A 58 0.90 8.85 -3.37
CA THR A 58 1.88 8.17 -2.53
C THR A 58 1.16 7.37 -1.45
N ILE A 59 1.42 6.06 -1.37
CA ILE A 59 0.99 5.20 -0.27
C ILE A 59 2.21 4.61 0.44
N ASN A 60 2.39 4.94 1.72
CA ASN A 60 3.53 4.47 2.53
C ASN A 60 4.91 4.69 1.87
N GLY A 61 5.06 5.75 1.08
CA GLY A 61 6.31 6.10 0.38
C GLY A 61 6.40 5.58 -1.05
N GLU A 62 5.62 4.58 -1.46
CA GLU A 62 5.52 4.20 -2.88
C GLU A 62 4.68 5.24 -3.61
N THR A 63 5.18 5.80 -4.72
CA THR A 63 4.48 6.83 -5.50
C THR A 63 4.13 6.33 -6.90
N LYS A 64 2.88 6.55 -7.32
CA LYS A 64 2.41 6.24 -8.68
C LYS A 64 1.72 7.44 -9.30
N LYS A 65 1.86 7.55 -10.62
CA LYS A 65 1.23 8.58 -11.43
C LYS A 65 -0.11 8.09 -11.96
N ILE A 66 -1.11 8.95 -11.93
CA ILE A 66 -2.47 8.69 -12.44
C ILE A 66 -2.80 9.78 -13.45
N SER A 67 -3.41 9.39 -14.55
CA SER A 67 -3.91 10.31 -15.57
C SER A 67 -5.19 9.75 -16.19
N LYS A 68 -5.74 10.44 -17.20
CA LYS A 68 -6.89 9.96 -18.00
C LYS A 68 -6.65 8.64 -18.72
N ASP A 69 -5.37 8.31 -18.96
CA ASP A 69 -4.96 7.12 -19.71
C ASP A 69 -4.24 6.09 -18.82
N LEU A 70 -4.05 6.39 -17.53
CA LEU A 70 -3.21 5.61 -16.64
C LEU A 70 -3.90 5.38 -15.30
N ASP A 71 -4.22 4.12 -15.03
CA ASP A 71 -4.61 3.62 -13.72
C ASP A 71 -3.38 3.26 -12.88
N ALA A 72 -3.59 2.99 -11.59
CA ALA A 72 -2.53 2.41 -10.77
C ALA A 72 -3.06 1.44 -9.74
N ARG A 73 -2.12 0.64 -9.24
CA ARG A 73 -2.38 -0.32 -8.17
C ARG A 73 -1.21 -0.36 -7.21
N PHE A 74 -1.53 -0.25 -5.92
CA PHE A 74 -0.62 -0.50 -4.80
C PHE A 74 -0.94 -1.88 -4.24
N THR A 75 0.09 -2.70 -4.04
CA THR A 75 -0.05 -4.09 -3.59
C THR A 75 0.94 -4.38 -2.46
N GLY A 76 0.74 -5.48 -1.73
CA GLY A 76 1.67 -5.85 -0.65
C GLY A 76 1.52 -4.95 0.58
N LEU A 77 0.38 -4.26 0.71
CA LEU A 77 0.10 -3.37 1.83
C LEU A 77 -0.32 -4.21 3.05
N PRO A 78 0.39 -4.19 4.19
CA PRO A 78 0.03 -5.03 5.34
C PRO A 78 -1.36 -4.75 5.89
N LEU A 79 -2.23 -5.76 5.99
CA LEU A 79 -3.63 -5.55 6.42
C LEU A 79 -3.79 -5.07 7.87
N ASN A 80 -2.80 -5.37 8.72
CA ASN A 80 -2.80 -5.05 10.15
C ASN A 80 -2.11 -3.72 10.49
N LYS A 81 -1.88 -2.86 9.49
CA LYS A 81 -1.22 -1.56 9.68
C LYS A 81 -2.10 -0.42 9.19
N LYS A 82 -1.84 0.74 9.76
CA LYS A 82 -2.34 2.01 9.25
C LYS A 82 -1.44 2.48 8.11
N HIS A 83 -2.05 2.92 7.03
CA HIS A 83 -1.40 3.42 5.83
C HIS A 83 -1.60 4.92 5.70
N THR A 84 -0.59 5.60 5.14
CA THR A 84 -0.67 7.03 4.83
C THR A 84 -0.85 7.20 3.33
N VAL A 85 -1.83 8.00 2.93
CA VAL A 85 -2.05 8.42 1.55
C VAL A 85 -1.69 9.90 1.45
N VAL A 86 -0.95 10.25 0.41
CA VAL A 86 -0.70 11.64 0.02
C VAL A 86 -1.04 11.78 -1.45
N VAL A 87 -1.90 12.74 -1.77
CA VAL A 87 -2.26 13.08 -3.13
C VAL A 87 -1.61 14.40 -3.48
N ARG A 88 -0.81 14.39 -4.55
CA ARG A 88 -0.22 15.60 -5.13
C ARG A 88 -0.74 15.81 -6.53
N LEU A 89 -0.77 17.06 -6.94
CA LEU A 89 -0.82 17.41 -8.34
C LEU A 89 0.38 18.30 -8.69
N GLU A 90 1.10 17.93 -9.75
CA GLU A 90 2.21 18.73 -10.28
C GLU A 90 3.21 19.12 -9.15
N GLY A 91 3.48 18.18 -8.24
CA GLY A 91 4.35 18.38 -7.08
C GLY A 91 3.72 19.10 -5.89
N LYS A 92 2.54 19.73 -6.03
CA LYS A 92 1.83 20.38 -4.93
C LYS A 92 0.95 19.39 -4.18
N ALA A 93 1.09 19.30 -2.86
CA ALA A 93 0.21 18.50 -2.01
C ALA A 93 -1.22 19.08 -2.03
N LEU A 94 -2.19 18.21 -2.30
CA LEU A 94 -3.61 18.52 -2.30
C LEU A 94 -4.29 17.99 -1.04
N GLU A 95 -4.03 16.72 -0.74
CA GLU A 95 -4.71 16.00 0.33
C GLU A 95 -3.78 14.97 0.97
N SER A 96 -3.97 14.74 2.27
CA SER A 96 -3.35 13.63 2.96
C SER A 96 -4.29 13.09 4.03
N PHE A 97 -4.41 11.77 4.07
CA PHE A 97 -5.23 11.08 5.05
C PHE A 97 -4.63 9.70 5.34
N PHE A 98 -5.21 9.02 6.33
CA PHE A 98 -4.80 7.68 6.70
C PHE A 98 -5.95 6.70 6.53
N PHE A 99 -5.64 5.43 6.31
CA PHE A 99 -6.61 4.35 6.33
C PHE A 99 -6.03 3.08 6.95
N SER A 100 -6.88 2.19 7.45
CA SER A 100 -6.53 0.80 7.72
C SER A 100 -7.48 -0.11 6.94
N PHE A 101 -7.04 -1.30 6.55
CA PHE A 101 -7.96 -2.25 5.89
C PHE A 101 -9.03 -2.79 6.85
N GLU A 102 -8.79 -2.73 8.16
CA GLU A 102 -9.74 -3.11 9.21
C GLU A 102 -10.98 -2.21 9.20
N ASP A 103 -10.80 -0.89 9.06
CA ASP A 103 -11.91 0.08 9.00
C ASP A 103 -12.90 -0.22 7.86
N TYR A 104 -12.40 -0.83 6.78
CA TYR A 104 -13.19 -1.20 5.61
C TYR A 104 -13.60 -2.68 5.61
N GLY A 105 -13.08 -3.51 6.52
CA GLY A 105 -13.31 -4.96 6.54
C GLY A 105 -13.01 -5.66 5.21
N CYS A 106 -12.10 -5.11 4.39
CA CYS A 106 -11.92 -5.54 3.01
C CYS A 106 -10.45 -5.38 2.59
N PRO A 107 -9.77 -6.43 2.09
CA PRO A 107 -8.37 -6.36 1.66
C PRO A 107 -8.17 -5.69 0.28
N SER A 108 -9.24 -5.28 -0.39
CA SER A 108 -9.21 -4.70 -1.73
C SER A 108 -9.99 -3.40 -1.73
N LEU A 109 -9.31 -2.27 -1.82
CA LEU A 109 -9.94 -0.94 -1.78
C LEU A 109 -9.76 -0.22 -3.11
N TRP A 110 -10.68 0.68 -3.42
CA TRP A 110 -10.58 1.61 -4.54
C TRP A 110 -10.44 3.02 -4.01
N LEU A 111 -9.46 3.76 -4.52
CA LEU A 111 -9.26 5.18 -4.28
C LEU A 111 -9.73 5.92 -5.53
N ASP A 112 -10.81 6.67 -5.40
CA ASP A 112 -11.41 7.42 -6.51
C ASP A 112 -11.50 8.91 -6.16
N TYR A 113 -11.42 9.74 -7.21
CA TYR A 113 -11.72 11.16 -7.09
C TYR A 113 -13.21 11.39 -7.27
N TYR A 114 -13.86 11.99 -6.26
CA TYR A 114 -15.26 12.35 -6.32
C TYR A 114 -15.41 13.83 -6.70
N GLU A 115 -15.68 14.08 -7.97
CA GLU A 115 -15.79 15.44 -8.54
C GLU A 115 -16.80 16.33 -7.80
N MET A 116 -17.94 15.76 -7.40
CA MET A 116 -19.02 16.47 -6.70
C MET A 116 -18.55 17.13 -5.39
N TYR A 117 -17.62 16.49 -4.68
CA TYR A 117 -17.06 17.00 -3.41
C TYR A 117 -15.68 17.63 -3.61
N GLY A 118 -15.04 17.27 -4.71
CA GLY A 118 -13.68 17.64 -5.06
C GLY A 118 -12.64 16.98 -4.16
N GLU A 119 -12.92 15.75 -3.69
CA GLU A 119 -12.15 15.03 -2.67
C GLU A 119 -11.80 13.61 -3.14
N TRP A 120 -10.70 13.06 -2.62
CA TRP A 120 -10.33 11.66 -2.84
C TRP A 120 -10.92 10.78 -1.74
N MET A 121 -11.55 9.67 -2.14
CA MET A 121 -12.18 8.77 -1.16
C MET A 121 -11.84 7.31 -1.43
N LEU A 122 -11.68 6.57 -0.34
CA LEU A 122 -11.56 5.12 -0.36
C LEU A 122 -12.92 4.45 -0.27
N LYS A 123 -13.14 3.42 -1.09
CA LYS A 123 -14.31 2.54 -1.05
C LYS A 123 -13.90 1.07 -1.05
N GLN A 124 -14.77 0.22 -0.54
CA GLN A 124 -14.60 -1.24 -0.64
C GLN A 124 -14.61 -1.67 -2.10
N GLY A 125 -13.71 -2.59 -2.46
CA GLY A 125 -13.70 -3.22 -3.77
C GLY A 125 -14.83 -4.22 -3.96
N ALA A 126 -15.20 -4.44 -5.22
CA ALA A 126 -16.31 -5.30 -5.61
C ALA A 126 -16.23 -6.72 -5.02
N SER A 127 -15.01 -7.26 -4.85
CA SER A 127 -14.78 -8.58 -4.27
C SER A 127 -15.26 -8.72 -2.81
N CYS A 128 -15.46 -7.60 -2.10
CA CYS A 128 -15.94 -7.59 -0.72
C CYS A 128 -17.43 -7.25 -0.61
N GLN A 129 -18.03 -6.66 -1.65
CA GLN A 129 -19.45 -6.28 -1.65
C GLN A 129 -20.37 -7.50 -1.85
N ALA A 130 -19.87 -8.59 -2.46
CA ALA A 130 -20.63 -9.82 -2.71
C ALA A 130 -20.79 -10.75 -1.47
N ARG A 131 -20.25 -10.36 -0.30
CA ARG A 131 -20.28 -11.18 0.93
C ARG A 131 -21.25 -10.66 2.00
N LYS A 132 -22.15 -9.75 1.65
CA LYS A 132 -23.23 -9.27 2.53
C LYS A 132 -24.57 -9.86 2.15
#